data_AF-A0A9D2I2E6-F1
#
_entry.id   AF-A0A9D2I2E6-F1
#
_cell.length_a   1.000
_cell.length_b   1.000
_cell.length_c   1.000
_cell.angle_alpha   90.00
_cell.angle_beta   90.00
_cell.angle_gamma   90.00
#
_symmetry.space_group_name_H-M   'P 1'
#
loop_
_entity.id
_entity.type
_entity.pdbx_description
1 polymer ?
#
loop_
_entity_poly.entity_id
_entity_poly.type
_entity_poly.pdbx_seq_one_letter_code
_entity_poly.pdbx_strand_id
1 'polypeptide(L)'
;MLLIVLRLSLFLFSVYGFSRLFIKWVGLAEKISWIAACSAISLTLYVSAYVKLLFPTAVGLAIVGCLFGLYQLYQSYLVEKNSFPLPRLMTIWLGVYFLLFSWTLLNSGLEHYDNYSHWAVIVKFLFTEGRLPEASDVLISFSSYPMGSSLFIYFATVIAGFSAPVMLMGQFVFIFSCIYALFVVVRDSSRQLVVAMMFAVVASFNYFNIAIRVNNLLVDFLLPLLTLAGLAGIFYLQKKLGLLSLYTILVAGSLSLVKNSALFFVVVLLLYYVYTVIKMRSFSRHKIHLIITGLGSVLLSFLPYLLWSHHVNSNFTQSKHDVSLTSYQQIFAEKDGGVTQAITDLFLSTITDVRTPSTQGIILANVLLFGGYLIIRFVLKRKNQLL
;
A
#
# COMPACT_ATOMS: atom_id res chain seq x y z
N MET A 1 -13.19 21.78 12.24
CA MET A 1 -12.30 20.68 12.69
C MET A 1 -13.09 19.50 13.26
N LEU A 2 -13.92 19.68 14.30
CA LEU A 2 -14.67 18.57 14.94
C LEU A 2 -15.49 17.69 13.96
N LEU A 3 -16.23 18.30 13.03
CA LEU A 3 -17.01 17.57 12.01
C LEU A 3 -16.12 16.69 11.10
N ILE A 4 -14.95 17.19 10.70
CA ILE A 4 -14.00 16.43 9.87
C ILE A 4 -13.50 15.22 10.66
N VAL A 5 -13.14 15.39 11.94
CA VAL A 5 -12.71 14.29 12.81
C VAL A 5 -13.81 13.23 12.95
N LEU A 6 -15.06 13.63 13.21
CA LEU A 6 -16.19 12.69 13.31
C LEU A 6 -16.39 11.89 12.02
N ARG A 7 -16.35 12.55 10.86
CA ARG A 7 -16.54 11.86 9.58
C ARG A 7 -15.32 11.01 9.19
N LEU A 8 -14.10 11.42 9.56
CA LEU A 8 -12.92 10.57 9.41
C LEU A 8 -12.99 9.33 10.31
N SER A 9 -13.52 9.46 11.53
CA SER A 9 -13.79 8.30 12.39
C SER A 9 -14.79 7.35 11.73
N LEU A 10 -15.82 7.86 11.04
CA LEU A 10 -16.75 7.04 10.27
C LEU A 10 -16.04 6.32 9.09
N PHE A 11 -15.18 7.02 8.36
CA PHE A 11 -14.34 6.43 7.31
C PHE A 11 -13.45 5.31 7.87
N LEU A 12 -12.73 5.56 8.96
CA LEU A 12 -11.89 4.57 9.63
C LEU A 12 -12.70 3.37 10.13
N PHE A 13 -13.90 3.62 10.66
CA PHE A 13 -14.80 2.58 11.11
C PHE A 13 -15.35 1.72 9.96
N SER A 14 -15.59 2.31 8.80
CA SER A 14 -15.96 1.58 7.59
C SER A 14 -14.82 0.66 7.13
N VAL A 15 -13.58 1.18 7.05
CA VAL A 15 -12.39 0.37 6.71
C VAL A 15 -12.15 -0.73 7.74
N TYR A 16 -12.34 -0.43 9.03
CA TYR A 16 -12.29 -1.40 10.13
C TYR A 16 -13.28 -2.55 9.91
N GLY A 17 -14.52 -2.25 9.52
CA GLY A 17 -15.52 -3.27 9.26
C GLY A 17 -15.14 -4.21 8.12
N PHE A 18 -14.58 -3.70 7.02
CA PHE A 18 -14.01 -4.55 5.96
C PHE A 18 -12.84 -5.39 6.46
N SER A 19 -11.94 -4.81 7.27
CA SER A 19 -10.86 -5.56 7.90
C SER A 19 -11.39 -6.72 8.75
N ARG A 20 -12.48 -6.50 9.52
CA ARG A 20 -13.14 -7.53 10.33
C ARG A 20 -13.87 -8.57 9.49
N LEU A 21 -14.47 -8.20 8.35
CA LEU A 21 -14.99 -9.16 7.37
C LEU A 21 -13.88 -10.10 6.89
N PHE A 22 -12.73 -9.55 6.49
CA PHE A 22 -11.57 -10.36 6.06
C PHE A 22 -11.04 -11.28 7.16
N ILE A 23 -11.07 -10.84 8.42
CA ILE A 23 -10.66 -11.69 9.55
C ILE A 23 -11.67 -12.81 9.78
N LYS A 24 -12.96 -12.46 9.95
CA LYS A 24 -13.98 -13.40 10.43
C LYS A 24 -14.42 -14.38 9.34
N TRP A 25 -14.59 -13.92 8.11
CA TRP A 25 -15.22 -14.70 7.04
C TRP A 25 -14.22 -15.22 6.02
N VAL A 26 -13.12 -14.49 5.79
CA VAL A 26 -12.04 -14.94 4.90
C VAL A 26 -10.94 -15.67 5.69
N GLY A 27 -10.73 -15.35 6.97
CA GLY A 27 -9.70 -15.99 7.80
C GLY A 27 -8.29 -15.41 7.60
N LEU A 28 -8.20 -14.15 7.15
CA LEU A 28 -6.93 -13.41 7.13
C LEU A 28 -6.49 -13.02 8.54
N ALA A 29 -5.18 -12.90 8.75
CA ALA A 29 -4.65 -12.37 10.00
C ALA A 29 -4.92 -10.87 10.11
N GLU A 30 -5.14 -10.41 11.34
CA GLU A 30 -5.49 -9.01 11.64
C GLU A 30 -4.51 -7.99 11.05
N LYS A 31 -3.22 -8.31 10.99
CA LYS A 31 -2.20 -7.37 10.51
C LYS A 31 -2.28 -7.14 9.00
N ILE A 32 -2.70 -8.15 8.23
CA ILE A 32 -2.79 -8.08 6.75
C ILE A 32 -4.22 -7.79 6.27
N SER A 33 -5.23 -7.89 7.13
CA SER A 33 -6.62 -7.66 6.74
C SER A 33 -6.92 -6.19 6.42
N TRP A 34 -6.20 -5.24 7.03
CA TRP A 34 -6.36 -3.81 6.74
C TRP A 34 -5.92 -3.46 5.32
N ILE A 35 -4.75 -3.94 4.90
CA ILE A 35 -4.30 -3.68 3.54
C ILE A 35 -5.13 -4.43 2.50
N ALA A 36 -5.63 -5.62 2.83
CA ALA A 36 -6.61 -6.33 2.00
C ALA A 36 -7.91 -5.52 1.87
N ALA A 37 -8.40 -4.89 2.95
CA ALA A 37 -9.57 -4.02 2.92
C ALA A 37 -9.35 -2.78 2.04
N CYS A 38 -8.25 -2.05 2.22
CA CYS A 38 -7.91 -0.91 1.37
C CYS A 38 -7.84 -1.30 -0.11
N SER A 39 -7.17 -2.43 -0.41
CA SER A 39 -7.02 -2.93 -1.78
C SER A 39 -8.37 -3.34 -2.39
N ALA A 40 -9.22 -4.05 -1.63
CA ALA A 40 -10.53 -4.47 -2.09
C ALA A 40 -11.47 -3.28 -2.36
N ILE A 41 -11.47 -2.27 -1.47
CA ILE A 41 -12.22 -1.02 -1.67
C ILE A 41 -11.75 -0.32 -2.95
N SER A 42 -10.43 -0.17 -3.11
CA SER A 42 -9.83 0.49 -4.29
C SER A 42 -10.19 -0.22 -5.59
N LEU A 43 -10.07 -1.56 -5.62
CA LEU A 43 -10.41 -2.37 -6.79
C LEU A 43 -11.91 -2.35 -7.10
N THR A 44 -12.77 -2.35 -6.08
CA THR A 44 -14.22 -2.27 -6.27
C THR A 44 -14.63 -0.93 -6.86
N LEU A 45 -14.06 0.17 -6.35
CA LEU A 45 -14.27 1.52 -6.88
C LEU A 45 -13.72 1.67 -8.30
N TYR A 46 -12.59 1.01 -8.59
CA TYR A 46 -12.03 0.99 -9.93
C TYR A 46 -13.00 0.38 -10.94
N VAL A 47 -13.59 -0.79 -10.62
CA VAL A 47 -14.61 -1.39 -11.49
C VAL A 47 -15.85 -0.50 -11.62
N SER A 48 -16.31 0.11 -10.53
CA SER A 48 -17.51 0.97 -10.59
C SER A 48 -17.29 2.28 -11.36
N ALA A 49 -16.05 2.77 -11.42
CA ALA A 49 -15.70 3.97 -12.18
C ALA A 49 -15.90 3.79 -13.69
N TYR A 50 -15.68 2.59 -14.24
CA TYR A 50 -15.94 2.27 -15.65
C TYR A 50 -17.43 2.35 -16.01
N VAL A 51 -18.31 1.98 -15.08
CA VAL A 51 -19.76 1.96 -15.29
C VAL A 51 -20.44 3.24 -14.77
N LYS A 52 -19.67 4.29 -14.44
CA LYS A 52 -20.16 5.58 -13.94
C LYS A 52 -21.02 5.47 -12.65
N LEU A 53 -20.75 4.46 -11.82
CA LEU A 53 -21.42 4.23 -10.53
C LEU A 53 -20.49 4.47 -9.34
N LEU A 54 -19.50 5.37 -9.52
CA LEU A 54 -18.45 5.59 -8.54
C LEU A 54 -18.99 6.08 -7.18
N PHE A 55 -19.83 7.11 -7.19
CA PHE A 55 -20.42 7.67 -5.96
C PHE A 55 -21.38 6.70 -5.24
N PRO A 56 -22.38 6.10 -5.90
CA PRO A 56 -23.23 5.09 -5.27
C PRO A 56 -22.43 3.93 -4.67
N THR A 57 -21.37 3.50 -5.35
CA THR A 57 -20.50 2.41 -4.86
C THR A 57 -19.71 2.85 -3.64
N ALA A 58 -19.16 4.06 -3.62
CA ALA A 58 -18.47 4.59 -2.44
C ALA A 58 -19.41 4.68 -1.23
N VAL A 59 -20.63 5.18 -1.41
CA VAL A 59 -21.63 5.23 -0.32
C VAL A 59 -22.02 3.81 0.12
N GLY A 60 -22.25 2.89 -0.83
CA GLY A 60 -22.57 1.50 -0.54
C GLY A 60 -21.46 0.79 0.25
N LEU A 61 -20.20 0.95 -0.17
CA LEU A 61 -19.04 0.45 0.57
C LEU A 61 -18.96 1.06 1.97
N ALA A 62 -19.21 2.36 2.11
CA ALA A 62 -19.20 3.03 3.40
C ALA A 62 -20.20 2.39 4.37
N ILE A 63 -21.45 2.20 3.91
CA ILE A 63 -22.53 1.56 4.67
C ILE A 63 -22.17 0.11 5.01
N VAL A 64 -21.78 -0.69 4.03
CA VAL A 64 -21.41 -2.11 4.23
C VAL A 64 -20.29 -2.23 5.26
N GLY A 65 -19.23 -1.44 5.13
CA GLY A 65 -18.14 -1.41 6.11
C GLY A 65 -18.65 -1.04 7.51
N CYS A 66 -19.49 -0.02 7.65
CA CYS A 66 -20.03 0.36 8.96
C CYS A 66 -20.92 -0.76 9.56
N LEU A 67 -21.76 -1.41 8.75
CA LEU A 67 -22.60 -2.53 9.21
C LEU A 67 -21.76 -3.70 9.72
N PHE A 68 -20.68 -4.06 9.02
CA PHE A 68 -19.76 -5.10 9.50
C PHE A 68 -19.00 -4.67 10.76
N GLY A 69 -18.63 -3.39 10.87
CA GLY A 69 -18.05 -2.82 12.08
C GLY A 69 -18.99 -2.94 13.28
N LEU A 70 -20.26 -2.54 13.11
CA LEU A 70 -21.30 -2.66 14.14
C LEU A 70 -21.57 -4.11 14.52
N TYR A 71 -21.69 -5.00 13.52
CA TYR A 71 -21.85 -6.43 13.74
C TYR A 71 -20.69 -7.01 14.57
N GLN A 72 -19.45 -6.59 14.31
CA GLN A 72 -18.31 -7.03 15.11
C GLN A 72 -18.39 -6.51 16.56
N LEU A 73 -18.74 -5.23 16.76
CA LEU A 73 -18.91 -4.68 18.11
C LEU A 73 -20.00 -5.42 18.89
N TYR A 74 -21.13 -5.71 18.25
CA TYR A 74 -22.22 -6.50 18.83
C TYR A 74 -21.76 -7.91 19.21
N GLN A 75 -21.01 -8.57 18.34
CA GLN A 75 -20.47 -9.92 18.61
C GLN A 75 -19.48 -9.92 19.77
N SER A 76 -18.57 -8.93 19.83
CA SER A 76 -17.66 -8.78 20.97
C SER A 76 -18.43 -8.54 22.27
N TYR A 77 -19.46 -7.70 22.27
CA TYR A 77 -20.31 -7.47 23.46
C TYR A 77 -21.02 -8.75 23.96
N LEU A 78 -21.48 -9.61 23.05
CA LEU A 78 -22.16 -10.87 23.42
C LEU A 78 -21.20 -11.96 23.93
N VAL A 79 -20.01 -12.06 23.33
CA VAL A 79 -19.08 -13.19 23.55
C VAL A 79 -18.05 -12.87 24.64
N GLU A 80 -17.52 -11.66 24.65
CA GLU A 80 -16.49 -11.24 25.59
C GLU A 80 -17.14 -10.58 26.82
N LYS A 81 -17.53 -11.41 27.80
CA LYS A 81 -17.83 -10.91 29.16
C LYS A 81 -16.56 -10.27 29.76
N ASN A 82 -16.42 -8.95 29.60
CA ASN A 82 -15.57 -8.03 30.38
C ASN A 82 -14.11 -8.44 30.68
N SER A 83 -13.43 -9.17 29.80
CA SER A 83 -11.96 -9.26 29.85
C SER A 83 -11.39 -8.42 28.73
N PHE A 84 -11.04 -7.17 29.03
CA PHE A 84 -10.22 -6.34 28.14
C PHE A 84 -8.75 -6.65 28.45
N PRO A 85 -8.09 -7.56 27.70
CA PRO A 85 -6.67 -7.76 27.89
C PRO A 85 -5.95 -6.43 27.61
N LEU A 86 -4.99 -6.08 28.47
CA LEU A 86 -4.17 -4.89 28.27
C LEU A 86 -3.54 -4.92 26.87
N PRO A 87 -3.57 -3.80 26.13
CA PRO A 87 -3.02 -3.76 24.78
C PRO A 87 -1.52 -4.06 24.84
N ARG A 88 -1.06 -4.90 23.91
CA ARG A 88 0.37 -5.21 23.79
C ARG A 88 1.14 -3.95 23.43
N LEU A 89 2.40 -3.86 23.88
CA LEU A 89 3.29 -2.72 23.63
C LEU A 89 3.34 -2.31 22.14
N MET A 90 3.40 -3.29 21.24
CA MET A 90 3.35 -3.06 19.79
C MET A 90 2.08 -2.29 19.35
N THR A 91 0.92 -2.67 19.89
CA THR A 91 -0.36 -2.02 19.58
C THR A 91 -0.38 -0.58 20.09
N ILE A 92 0.14 -0.34 21.30
CA ILE A 92 0.25 1.01 21.87
C ILE A 92 1.12 1.89 20.97
N TRP A 93 2.33 1.43 20.61
CA TRP A 93 3.24 2.21 19.77
C TRP A 93 2.69 2.50 18.36
N LEU A 94 2.03 1.52 17.74
CA LEU A 94 1.36 1.76 16.45
C LEU A 94 0.21 2.76 16.58
N GLY A 95 -0.54 2.69 17.69
CA GLY A 95 -1.59 3.67 17.99
C GLY A 95 -1.02 5.08 18.18
N VAL A 96 0.05 5.23 18.97
CA VAL A 96 0.75 6.51 19.15
C VAL A 96 1.27 7.04 17.81
N TYR A 97 1.94 6.20 17.02
CA TYR A 97 2.40 6.56 15.67
C TYR A 97 1.24 7.05 14.79
N PHE A 98 0.14 6.29 14.74
CA PHE A 98 -1.03 6.66 13.97
C PHE A 98 -1.61 8.01 14.41
N LEU A 99 -1.78 8.22 15.72
CA LEU A 99 -2.36 9.45 16.28
C LEU A 99 -1.46 10.67 16.04
N LEU A 100 -0.14 10.56 16.22
CA LEU A 100 0.80 11.66 15.99
C LEU A 100 0.81 12.12 14.53
N PHE A 101 0.88 11.17 13.59
CA PHE A 101 0.79 11.50 12.17
C PHE A 101 -0.58 12.02 11.79
N SER A 102 -1.67 11.41 12.28
CA SER A 102 -3.03 11.90 12.02
C SER A 102 -3.21 13.34 12.49
N TRP A 103 -2.75 13.66 13.70
CA TRP A 103 -2.77 15.03 14.23
C TRP A 103 -2.00 16.00 13.33
N THR A 104 -0.80 15.62 12.90
CA THR A 104 0.03 16.45 12.02
C THR A 104 -0.65 16.69 10.66
N LEU A 105 -1.15 15.63 10.02
CA LEU A 105 -1.78 15.69 8.70
C LEU A 105 -3.11 16.45 8.72
N LEU A 106 -3.88 16.35 9.81
CA LEU A 106 -5.10 17.13 10.01
C LEU A 106 -4.86 18.64 10.01
N ASN A 107 -3.65 19.06 10.37
CA ASN A 107 -3.22 20.46 10.39
C ASN A 107 -2.32 20.82 9.19
N SER A 108 -2.16 19.93 8.21
CA SER A 108 -1.27 20.12 7.05
C SER A 108 -2.04 20.47 5.77
N GLY A 109 -1.41 21.27 4.91
CA GLY A 109 -1.82 21.46 3.52
C GLY A 109 -1.07 20.51 2.57
N LEU A 110 -1.38 20.60 1.28
CA LEU A 110 -0.58 19.95 0.23
C LEU A 110 0.63 20.85 -0.07
N GLU A 111 1.85 20.30 -0.11
CA GLU A 111 3.07 21.12 -0.25
C GLU A 111 3.78 20.91 -1.60
N HIS A 112 3.67 19.73 -2.21
CA HIS A 112 4.40 19.40 -3.43
C HIS A 112 3.65 19.78 -4.72
N TYR A 113 4.39 20.26 -5.74
CA TYR A 113 3.88 20.61 -7.08
C TYR A 113 3.03 19.48 -7.69
N ASP A 114 3.51 18.23 -7.63
CA ASP A 114 2.80 17.05 -8.12
C ASP A 114 1.40 16.86 -7.54
N ASN A 115 1.14 17.33 -6.31
CA ASN A 115 -0.21 17.28 -5.76
C ASN A 115 -1.18 18.14 -6.60
N TYR A 116 -0.71 19.30 -7.05
CA TYR A 116 -1.49 20.26 -7.82
C TYR A 116 -1.46 20.02 -9.33
N SER A 117 -0.47 19.29 -9.84
CA SER A 117 -0.42 18.91 -11.26
C SER A 117 -1.22 17.64 -11.56
N HIS A 118 -1.28 16.68 -10.62
CA HIS A 118 -2.05 15.45 -10.85
C HIS A 118 -2.65 14.78 -9.61
N TRP A 119 -1.93 14.58 -8.50
CA TRP A 119 -2.42 13.66 -7.46
C TRP A 119 -3.72 14.15 -6.78
N ALA A 120 -3.81 15.41 -6.39
CA ALA A 120 -5.04 15.97 -5.84
C ALA A 120 -6.04 16.34 -6.95
N VAL A 121 -5.54 16.72 -8.13
CA VAL A 121 -6.38 17.05 -9.30
C VAL A 121 -7.23 15.85 -9.71
N ILE A 122 -6.64 14.65 -9.77
CA ILE A 122 -7.39 13.47 -10.15
C ILE A 122 -8.40 13.05 -9.08
N VAL A 123 -8.08 13.21 -7.79
CA VAL A 123 -9.05 12.98 -6.72
C VAL A 123 -10.21 13.98 -6.81
N LYS A 124 -9.92 15.25 -7.11
CA LYS A 124 -10.95 16.27 -7.36
C LYS A 124 -11.83 15.90 -8.54
N PHE A 125 -11.23 15.47 -9.64
CA PHE A 125 -11.95 15.03 -10.83
C PHE A 125 -12.88 13.85 -10.54
N LEU A 126 -12.39 12.81 -9.86
CA LEU A 126 -13.21 11.68 -9.41
C LEU A 126 -14.36 12.14 -8.50
N PHE A 127 -14.10 13.13 -7.64
CA PHE A 127 -15.08 13.72 -6.74
C PHE A 127 -16.18 14.50 -7.46
N THR A 128 -15.84 15.28 -8.47
CA THR A 128 -16.81 16.13 -9.19
C THR A 128 -17.50 15.41 -10.32
N GLU A 129 -16.79 14.57 -11.09
CA GLU A 129 -17.30 13.93 -12.30
C GLU A 129 -17.83 12.50 -12.07
N GLY A 130 -17.36 11.80 -11.02
CA GLY A 130 -17.84 10.46 -10.71
C GLY A 130 -17.52 9.38 -11.75
N ARG A 131 -16.51 9.61 -12.61
CA ARG A 131 -16.07 8.71 -13.69
C ARG A 131 -14.56 8.77 -13.88
N LEU A 132 -14.02 7.83 -14.68
CA LEU A 132 -12.64 7.92 -15.18
C LEU A 132 -12.51 9.02 -16.23
N PRO A 133 -11.34 9.68 -16.36
CA PRO A 133 -11.14 10.71 -17.36
C PRO A 133 -11.06 10.15 -18.78
N GLU A 134 -11.46 10.98 -19.72
CA GLU A 134 -11.51 10.76 -21.17
C GLU A 134 -10.68 11.86 -21.88
N ALA A 135 -10.41 11.74 -23.19
CA ALA A 135 -9.59 12.73 -23.92
C ALA A 135 -10.15 14.16 -23.90
N SER A 136 -11.45 14.34 -23.67
CA SER A 136 -12.09 15.66 -23.54
C SER A 136 -11.73 16.38 -22.24
N ASP A 137 -11.20 15.67 -21.24
CA ASP A 137 -10.86 16.21 -19.92
C ASP A 137 -9.46 16.85 -19.91
N VAL A 138 -9.33 18.00 -20.60
CA VAL A 138 -8.05 18.69 -20.84
C VAL A 138 -7.27 19.05 -19.55
N LEU A 139 -7.96 19.16 -18.42
CA LEU A 139 -7.33 19.41 -17.10
C LEU A 139 -6.46 18.23 -16.64
N ILE A 140 -6.75 17.00 -17.09
CA ILE A 140 -6.04 15.78 -16.70
C ILE A 140 -4.87 15.54 -17.65
N SER A 141 -3.72 16.11 -17.33
CA SER A 141 -2.51 16.02 -18.15
C SER A 141 -1.72 14.70 -18.00
N PHE A 142 -1.97 13.93 -16.92
CA PHE A 142 -1.33 12.65 -16.62
C PHE A 142 -2.26 11.46 -16.91
N SER A 143 -2.79 11.39 -18.13
CA SER A 143 -3.83 10.44 -18.55
C SER A 143 -3.44 8.96 -18.47
N SER A 144 -2.14 8.64 -18.52
CA SER A 144 -1.64 7.27 -18.45
C SER A 144 -1.48 6.74 -17.03
N TYR A 145 -1.51 7.59 -16.01
CA TYR A 145 -1.32 7.15 -14.63
C TYR A 145 -2.58 6.46 -14.12
N PRO A 146 -2.50 5.19 -13.71
CA PRO A 146 -3.64 4.52 -13.11
C PRO A 146 -4.00 5.14 -11.76
N MET A 147 -5.26 4.93 -11.33
CA MET A 147 -5.89 5.76 -10.29
C MET A 147 -6.22 4.98 -9.00
N GLY A 148 -5.56 3.85 -8.75
CA GLY A 148 -5.86 2.95 -7.64
C GLY A 148 -5.79 3.63 -6.27
N SER A 149 -4.69 4.31 -5.96
CA SER A 149 -4.57 5.08 -4.69
C SER A 149 -5.54 6.25 -4.66
N SER A 150 -5.72 6.96 -5.77
CA SER A 150 -6.65 8.09 -5.90
C SER A 150 -8.10 7.69 -5.64
N LEU A 151 -8.52 6.48 -6.03
CA LEU A 151 -9.85 5.94 -5.77
C LEU A 151 -10.07 5.66 -4.28
N PHE A 152 -9.04 5.18 -3.56
CA PHE A 152 -9.11 5.04 -2.11
C PHE A 152 -9.20 6.40 -1.40
N ILE A 153 -8.43 7.38 -1.88
CA ILE A 153 -8.49 8.75 -1.36
C ILE A 153 -9.87 9.36 -1.65
N TYR A 154 -10.41 9.16 -2.85
CA TYR A 154 -11.77 9.55 -3.21
C TYR A 154 -12.81 8.99 -2.23
N PHE A 155 -12.71 7.71 -1.87
CA PHE A 155 -13.59 7.10 -0.86
C PHE A 155 -13.53 7.83 0.50
N ALA A 156 -12.34 8.22 0.95
CA ALA A 156 -12.19 9.05 2.14
C ALA A 156 -12.87 10.42 1.98
N THR A 157 -12.73 11.07 0.82
CA THR A 157 -13.36 12.39 0.56
C THR A 157 -14.89 12.33 0.48
N VAL A 158 -15.47 11.23 -0.03
CA VAL A 158 -16.93 11.04 -0.06
C VAL A 158 -17.51 11.00 1.36
N ILE A 159 -16.82 10.32 2.29
CA ILE A 159 -17.30 10.15 3.67
C ILE A 159 -16.96 11.37 4.53
N ALA A 160 -15.71 11.84 4.48
CA ALA A 160 -15.19 12.87 5.36
C ALA A 160 -15.27 14.30 4.82
N GLY A 161 -15.62 14.46 3.54
CA GLY A 161 -15.67 15.73 2.83
C GLY A 161 -14.39 16.02 2.06
N PHE A 162 -14.53 16.73 0.94
CA PHE A 162 -13.40 17.08 0.08
C PHE A 162 -12.55 18.20 0.71
N SER A 163 -11.33 17.85 1.13
CA SER A 163 -10.33 18.81 1.65
C SER A 163 -8.92 18.21 1.61
N ALA A 164 -7.89 19.05 1.63
CA ALA A 164 -6.49 18.60 1.67
C ALA A 164 -6.18 17.66 2.85
N PRO A 165 -6.55 17.98 4.11
CA PRO A 165 -6.31 17.09 5.24
C PRO A 165 -7.00 15.73 5.11
N VAL A 166 -8.22 15.69 4.56
CA VAL A 166 -8.93 14.41 4.32
C VAL A 166 -8.21 13.57 3.27
N MET A 167 -7.71 14.19 2.20
CA MET A 167 -6.96 13.46 1.18
C MET A 167 -5.66 12.87 1.74
N LEU A 168 -4.93 13.67 2.53
CA LEU A 168 -3.73 13.23 3.24
C LEU A 168 -4.03 12.09 4.21
N MET A 169 -5.13 12.18 4.95
CA MET A 169 -5.58 11.11 5.85
C MET A 169 -5.96 9.83 5.09
N GLY A 170 -6.62 9.92 3.94
CA GLY A 170 -6.92 8.77 3.08
C GLY A 170 -5.64 8.05 2.63
N GLN A 171 -4.67 8.79 2.09
CA GLN A 171 -3.37 8.25 1.70
C GLN A 171 -2.62 7.65 2.90
N PHE A 172 -2.63 8.34 4.04
CA PHE A 172 -1.97 7.88 5.26
C PHE A 172 -2.57 6.58 5.79
N VAL A 173 -3.89 6.40 5.75
CA VAL A 173 -4.53 5.13 6.15
C VAL A 173 -4.07 3.98 5.25
N PHE A 174 -3.89 4.22 3.96
CA PHE A 174 -3.36 3.23 3.03
C PHE A 174 -1.90 2.87 3.36
N ILE A 175 -1.05 3.89 3.54
CA ILE A 175 0.37 3.74 3.94
C ILE A 175 0.48 3.01 5.28
N PHE A 176 -0.30 3.42 6.27
CA PHE A 176 -0.30 2.84 7.61
C PHE A 176 -0.75 1.39 7.58
N SER A 177 -1.74 1.04 6.74
CA SER A 177 -2.15 -0.35 6.54
C SER A 177 -1.02 -1.20 5.95
N CYS A 178 -0.20 -0.64 5.06
CA CYS A 178 1.00 -1.32 4.56
C CYS A 178 2.03 -1.54 5.69
N ILE A 179 2.33 -0.50 6.47
CA ILE A 179 3.27 -0.58 7.61
C ILE A 179 2.77 -1.62 8.62
N TYR A 180 1.48 -1.61 8.94
CA TYR A 180 0.87 -2.55 9.89
C TYR A 180 1.00 -4.00 9.42
N ALA A 181 0.85 -4.26 8.13
CA ALA A 181 1.02 -5.58 7.53
C ALA A 181 2.44 -6.14 7.68
N LEU A 182 3.49 -5.30 7.71
CA LEU A 182 4.88 -5.77 7.89
C LEU A 182 5.06 -6.52 9.21
N PHE A 183 4.33 -6.12 10.25
CA PHE A 183 4.43 -6.76 11.55
C PHE A 183 3.80 -8.16 11.58
N VAL A 184 3.14 -8.63 10.52
CA VAL A 184 2.60 -10.00 10.45
C VAL A 184 3.69 -11.06 10.54
N VAL A 185 4.92 -10.72 10.15
CA VAL A 185 6.10 -11.58 10.23
C VAL A 185 6.55 -11.78 11.68
N VAL A 186 6.18 -10.87 12.61
CA VAL A 186 6.49 -10.99 14.04
C VAL A 186 5.62 -12.07 14.66
N ARG A 187 6.21 -13.27 14.78
CA ARG A 187 5.57 -14.46 15.40
C ARG A 187 5.31 -14.28 16.89
N ASP A 188 6.22 -13.58 17.58
CA ASP A 188 6.18 -13.38 19.03
C ASP A 188 6.36 -11.89 19.35
N SER A 189 5.25 -11.23 19.67
CA SER A 189 5.20 -9.80 19.99
C SER A 189 5.67 -9.46 21.40
N SER A 190 5.95 -10.46 22.24
CA SER A 190 6.58 -10.26 23.55
C SER A 190 8.07 -9.93 23.43
N ARG A 191 8.69 -10.25 22.28
CA ARG A 191 10.09 -9.95 21.99
C ARG A 191 10.27 -8.47 21.67
N GLN A 192 10.37 -7.69 22.74
CA GLN A 192 10.48 -6.23 22.67
C GLN A 192 11.61 -5.76 21.73
N LEU A 193 12.74 -6.48 21.66
CA LEU A 193 13.84 -6.12 20.77
C LEU A 193 13.46 -6.19 19.28
N VAL A 194 12.74 -7.23 18.84
CA VAL A 194 12.30 -7.37 17.45
C VAL A 194 11.30 -6.26 17.11
N VAL A 195 10.37 -5.99 18.03
CA VAL A 195 9.39 -4.92 17.88
C VAL A 195 10.08 -3.55 17.81
N ALA A 196 11.05 -3.29 18.69
CA ALA A 196 11.84 -2.06 18.72
C ALA A 196 12.66 -1.87 17.43
N MET A 197 13.29 -2.93 16.92
CA MET A 197 14.01 -2.88 15.64
C MET A 197 13.08 -2.53 14.48
N MET A 198 11.87 -3.09 14.43
CA MET A 198 10.89 -2.74 13.40
C MET A 198 10.46 -1.26 13.48
N PHE A 199 10.20 -0.75 14.69
CA PHE A 199 9.89 0.67 14.86
C PHE A 199 11.08 1.57 14.51
N ALA A 200 12.31 1.18 14.85
CA ALA A 200 13.50 1.93 14.49
C ALA A 200 13.68 2.02 12.97
N VAL A 201 13.41 0.93 12.25
CA VAL A 201 13.40 0.91 10.77
C VAL A 201 12.32 1.84 10.22
N VAL A 202 11.09 1.77 10.72
CA VAL A 202 9.98 2.66 10.30
C VAL A 202 10.30 4.13 10.58
N ALA A 203 10.86 4.44 11.76
CA ALA A 203 11.25 5.80 12.13
C ALA A 203 12.38 6.32 11.25
N SER A 204 13.40 5.50 10.99
CA SER A 204 14.52 5.84 10.10
C SER A 204 14.02 6.12 8.69
N PHE A 205 13.14 5.28 8.14
CA PHE A 205 12.56 5.51 6.82
C PHE A 205 11.82 6.85 6.73
N ASN A 206 11.02 7.20 7.76
CA ASN A 206 10.34 8.49 7.78
C ASN A 206 11.30 9.68 7.89
N TYR A 207 12.38 9.53 8.67
CA TYR A 207 13.36 10.60 8.86
C TYR A 207 14.21 10.88 7.61
N PHE A 208 14.73 9.82 6.98
CA PHE A 208 15.60 9.96 5.80
C PHE A 208 14.82 10.25 4.51
N ASN A 209 13.51 10.02 4.49
CA ASN A 209 12.67 10.32 3.33
C ASN A 209 12.24 11.80 3.30
N ILE A 210 13.22 12.68 3.14
CA ILE A 210 13.02 14.14 3.17
C ILE A 210 12.25 14.64 1.95
N ALA A 211 12.42 13.98 0.79
CA ALA A 211 11.83 14.37 -0.48
C ALA A 211 10.37 13.91 -0.65
N ILE A 212 10.00 12.73 -0.13
CA ILE A 212 8.68 12.13 -0.32
C ILE A 212 8.03 11.91 1.06
N ARG A 213 7.74 13.02 1.74
CA ARG A 213 7.14 13.01 3.07
C ARG A 213 5.69 12.56 3.06
N VAL A 214 5.22 12.09 4.22
CA VAL A 214 3.84 11.61 4.43
C VAL A 214 2.78 12.73 4.27
N ASN A 215 3.16 13.99 4.38
CA ASN A 215 2.28 15.15 4.12
C ASN A 215 2.08 15.45 2.62
N ASN A 216 2.21 14.45 1.76
CA ASN A 216 1.97 14.56 0.33
C ASN A 216 1.21 13.34 -0.21
N LEU A 217 0.60 13.50 -1.39
CA LEU A 217 -0.13 12.43 -2.08
C LEU A 217 0.76 11.65 -3.05
N LEU A 218 2.08 11.88 -3.04
CA LEU A 218 3.02 11.15 -3.88
C LEU A 218 2.94 9.65 -3.57
N VAL A 219 2.76 8.87 -4.62
CA VAL A 219 2.64 7.41 -4.50
C VAL A 219 3.99 6.70 -4.41
N ASP A 220 5.08 7.42 -4.63
CA ASP A 220 6.43 6.87 -4.64
C ASP A 220 6.82 6.27 -3.27
N PHE A 221 6.21 6.75 -2.18
CA PHE A 221 6.33 6.12 -0.85
C PHE A 221 5.39 4.91 -0.67
N LEU A 222 4.22 4.93 -1.31
CA LEU A 222 3.23 3.86 -1.23
C LEU A 222 3.68 2.61 -2.00
N LEU A 223 4.28 2.76 -3.18
CA LEU A 223 4.72 1.66 -4.04
C LEU A 223 5.60 0.60 -3.32
N PRO A 224 6.74 0.97 -2.71
CA PRO A 224 7.58 0.00 -2.01
C PRO A 224 6.88 -0.56 -0.77
N LEU A 225 6.11 0.24 -0.03
CA LEU A 225 5.41 -0.22 1.17
C LEU A 225 4.31 -1.24 0.84
N LEU A 226 3.55 -1.02 -0.23
CA LEU A 226 2.52 -1.95 -0.69
C LEU A 226 3.15 -3.27 -1.15
N THR A 227 4.32 -3.19 -1.81
CA THR A 227 5.12 -4.37 -2.17
C THR A 227 5.58 -5.14 -0.94
N LEU A 228 6.17 -4.46 0.05
CA LEU A 228 6.63 -5.09 1.28
C LEU A 228 5.47 -5.70 2.08
N ALA A 229 4.31 -5.04 2.13
CA ALA A 229 3.09 -5.58 2.73
C ALA A 229 2.60 -6.83 2.00
N GLY A 230 2.69 -6.84 0.67
CA GLY A 230 2.43 -8.01 -0.17
C GLY A 230 3.36 -9.18 0.17
N LEU A 231 4.68 -8.94 0.18
CA LEU A 231 5.69 -9.94 0.51
C LEU A 231 5.50 -10.50 1.93
N ALA A 232 5.24 -9.63 2.91
CA ALA A 232 4.98 -10.03 4.29
C ALA A 232 3.74 -10.93 4.42
N GLY A 233 2.66 -10.60 3.71
CA GLY A 233 1.45 -11.43 3.68
C GLY A 233 1.65 -12.75 2.95
N ILE A 234 2.38 -12.77 1.82
CA ILE A 234 2.74 -14.01 1.09
C ILE A 234 3.55 -14.93 2.00
N PHE A 235 4.57 -14.38 2.66
CA PHE A 235 5.40 -15.13 3.62
C PHE A 235 4.55 -15.73 4.75
N TYR A 236 3.60 -14.96 5.30
CA TYR A 236 2.74 -15.44 6.37
C TYR A 236 1.74 -16.52 5.90
N LEU A 237 1.18 -16.35 4.70
CA LEU A 237 0.15 -17.23 4.14
C LEU A 237 0.72 -18.42 3.35
N GLN A 238 2.03 -18.64 3.36
CA GLN A 238 2.75 -19.66 2.57
C GLN A 238 2.28 -21.13 2.75
N LYS A 239 1.36 -21.40 3.67
CA LYS A 239 0.75 -22.73 3.91
C LYS A 239 -0.72 -22.83 3.51
N LYS A 240 -1.36 -21.73 3.10
CA LYS A 240 -2.80 -21.64 2.81
C LYS A 240 -3.02 -21.06 1.42
N LEU A 241 -2.97 -21.93 0.40
CA LEU A 241 -2.99 -21.53 -1.02
C LEU A 241 -4.13 -20.59 -1.38
N GLY A 242 -5.38 -20.88 -1.00
CA GLY A 242 -6.52 -20.02 -1.33
C GLY A 242 -6.40 -18.60 -0.76
N LEU A 243 -5.97 -18.47 0.50
CA LEU A 243 -5.76 -17.16 1.13
C LEU A 243 -4.54 -16.44 0.56
N LEU A 244 -3.48 -17.19 0.28
CA LEU A 244 -2.27 -16.70 -0.37
C LEU A 244 -2.62 -16.07 -1.73
N SER A 245 -3.36 -16.81 -2.56
CA SER A 245 -3.84 -16.39 -3.88
C SER A 245 -4.74 -15.17 -3.79
N LEU A 246 -5.78 -15.20 -2.95
CA LEU A 246 -6.71 -14.09 -2.79
C LEU A 246 -6.00 -12.80 -2.32
N TYR A 247 -5.16 -12.91 -1.29
CA TYR A 247 -4.41 -11.77 -0.77
C TYR A 247 -3.47 -11.19 -1.84
N THR A 248 -2.80 -12.06 -2.60
CA THR A 248 -1.91 -11.63 -3.68
C THR A 248 -2.68 -10.91 -4.77
N ILE A 249 -3.83 -11.43 -5.21
CA ILE A 249 -4.69 -10.77 -6.21
C ILE A 249 -5.10 -9.37 -5.76
N LEU A 250 -5.54 -9.23 -4.50
CA LEU A 250 -5.94 -7.93 -3.96
C LEU A 250 -4.79 -6.94 -3.95
N VAL A 251 -3.65 -7.31 -3.34
CA VAL A 251 -2.52 -6.39 -3.16
C VAL A 251 -1.81 -6.11 -4.48
N ALA A 252 -1.54 -7.13 -5.31
CA ALA A 252 -0.88 -6.96 -6.60
C ALA A 252 -1.79 -6.23 -7.61
N GLY A 253 -3.09 -6.54 -7.61
CA GLY A 253 -4.07 -5.82 -8.42
C GLY A 253 -4.13 -4.34 -8.06
N SER A 254 -4.20 -4.01 -6.77
CA SER A 254 -4.17 -2.61 -6.32
C SER A 254 -2.83 -1.95 -6.62
N LEU A 255 -1.70 -2.62 -6.43
CA LEU A 255 -0.36 -2.13 -6.74
C LEU A 255 -0.20 -1.80 -8.22
N SER A 256 -0.75 -2.64 -9.10
CA SER A 256 -0.73 -2.44 -10.55
C SER A 256 -1.47 -1.16 -10.98
N LEU A 257 -2.37 -0.64 -10.13
CA LEU A 257 -3.12 0.58 -10.36
C LEU A 257 -2.52 1.82 -9.67
N VAL A 258 -1.34 1.76 -9.07
CA VAL A 258 -0.78 2.93 -8.37
C VAL A 258 -0.05 3.89 -9.32
N LYS A 259 0.77 3.35 -10.22
CA LYS A 259 1.60 4.10 -11.19
C LYS A 259 2.08 3.13 -12.27
N ASN A 260 2.40 3.58 -13.48
CA ASN A 260 2.96 2.69 -14.51
C ASN A 260 4.29 2.04 -14.08
N SER A 261 5.13 2.77 -13.35
CA SER A 261 6.37 2.23 -12.77
C SER A 261 6.12 1.15 -11.69
N ALA A 262 4.88 0.98 -11.21
CA ALA A 262 4.51 -0.08 -10.27
C ALA A 262 4.68 -1.48 -10.86
N LEU A 263 4.68 -1.63 -12.20
CA LEU A 263 4.84 -2.94 -12.85
C LEU A 263 6.11 -3.66 -12.39
N PHE A 264 7.22 -2.94 -12.19
CA PHE A 264 8.44 -3.52 -11.63
C PHE A 264 8.18 -4.18 -10.26
N PHE A 265 7.49 -3.46 -9.37
CA PHE A 265 7.15 -3.92 -8.04
C PHE A 265 6.14 -5.08 -8.06
N VAL A 266 5.16 -5.05 -8.97
CA VAL A 266 4.22 -6.15 -9.20
C VAL A 266 4.97 -7.41 -9.63
N VAL A 267 5.93 -7.31 -10.54
CA VAL A 267 6.75 -8.45 -10.98
C VAL A 267 7.53 -9.03 -9.80
N VAL A 268 8.20 -8.21 -8.99
CA VAL A 268 8.91 -8.68 -7.79
C VAL A 268 7.98 -9.44 -6.84
N LEU A 269 6.79 -8.88 -6.58
CA LEU A 269 5.79 -9.51 -5.72
C LEU A 269 5.30 -10.85 -6.27
N LEU A 270 5.00 -10.91 -7.57
CA LEU A 270 4.49 -12.11 -8.23
C LEU A 270 5.56 -13.19 -8.38
N LEU A 271 6.83 -12.84 -8.60
CA LEU A 271 7.94 -13.79 -8.58
C LEU A 271 8.05 -14.47 -7.22
N TYR A 272 7.92 -13.72 -6.12
CA TYR A 272 7.92 -14.29 -4.78
C TYR A 272 6.68 -15.16 -4.51
N TYR A 273 5.50 -14.76 -4.99
CA TYR A 273 4.30 -15.58 -4.96
C TYR A 273 4.50 -16.91 -5.70
N VAL A 274 4.97 -16.86 -6.96
CA VAL A 274 5.22 -18.05 -7.79
C VAL A 274 6.26 -18.96 -7.13
N TYR A 275 7.35 -18.40 -6.62
CA TYR A 275 8.33 -19.15 -5.83
C TYR A 275 7.68 -19.88 -4.64
N THR A 276 6.83 -19.19 -3.89
CA THR A 276 6.12 -19.76 -2.73
C THR A 276 5.17 -20.88 -3.16
N VAL A 277 4.41 -20.69 -4.24
CA VAL A 277 3.53 -21.72 -4.83
C VAL A 277 4.34 -22.93 -5.29
N ILE A 278 5.46 -22.74 -5.98
CA ILE A 278 6.38 -23.82 -6.39
C ILE A 278 6.88 -24.59 -5.18
N LYS A 279 7.29 -23.91 -4.11
CA LYS A 279 7.74 -24.54 -2.86
C LYS A 279 6.64 -25.40 -2.22
N MET A 280 5.39 -24.95 -2.29
CA MET A 280 4.24 -25.73 -1.80
C MET A 280 3.99 -27.02 -2.62
N ARG A 281 4.43 -27.08 -3.88
CA ARG A 281 4.28 -28.28 -4.74
C ARG A 281 4.92 -29.53 -4.15
N SER A 282 6.02 -29.36 -3.41
CA SER A 282 6.72 -30.47 -2.76
C SER A 282 5.89 -31.13 -1.65
N PHE A 283 4.93 -30.41 -1.07
CA PHE A 283 4.14 -30.86 0.08
C PHE A 283 2.67 -31.12 -0.27
N SER A 284 2.22 -30.74 -1.47
CA SER A 284 0.81 -30.86 -1.89
C SER A 284 0.55 -32.16 -2.67
N ARG A 285 -0.50 -32.88 -2.27
CA ARG A 285 -1.03 -34.04 -3.02
C ARG A 285 -1.77 -33.62 -4.30
N HIS A 286 -2.27 -32.39 -4.38
CA HIS A 286 -3.08 -31.87 -5.50
C HIS A 286 -2.30 -30.87 -6.36
N LYS A 287 -1.28 -31.36 -7.08
CA LYS A 287 -0.35 -30.52 -7.85
C LYS A 287 -1.02 -29.71 -8.96
N ILE A 288 -2.00 -30.27 -9.65
CA ILE A 288 -2.73 -29.59 -10.75
C ILE A 288 -3.52 -28.41 -10.22
N HIS A 289 -4.29 -28.59 -9.15
CA HIS A 289 -5.05 -27.50 -8.51
C HIS A 289 -4.15 -26.34 -8.10
N LEU A 290 -2.96 -26.65 -7.57
CA LEU A 290 -1.96 -25.65 -7.20
C LEU A 290 -1.42 -24.86 -8.40
N ILE A 291 -1.18 -25.52 -9.54
CA ILE A 291 -0.73 -24.83 -10.76
C ILE A 291 -1.85 -23.95 -11.33
N ILE A 292 -3.08 -24.46 -11.41
CA ILE A 292 -4.23 -23.71 -11.96
C ILE A 292 -4.52 -22.47 -11.12
N THR A 293 -4.60 -22.62 -9.80
CA THR A 293 -4.82 -21.49 -8.88
C THR A 293 -3.63 -20.52 -8.88
N GLY A 294 -2.40 -21.05 -8.94
CA GLY A 294 -1.17 -20.28 -9.10
C GLY A 294 -1.22 -19.35 -10.32
N LEU A 295 -1.40 -19.94 -11.51
CA LEU A 295 -1.48 -19.21 -12.78
C LEU A 295 -2.68 -18.27 -12.84
N GLY A 296 -3.85 -18.74 -12.40
CA GLY A 296 -5.06 -17.92 -12.33
C GLY A 296 -4.88 -16.67 -11.47
N SER A 297 -4.18 -16.80 -10.33
CA SER A 297 -3.90 -15.66 -9.45
C SER A 297 -2.95 -14.64 -10.08
N VAL A 298 -1.94 -15.10 -10.84
CA VAL A 298 -1.04 -14.22 -11.58
C VAL A 298 -1.83 -13.43 -12.64
N LEU A 299 -2.65 -14.12 -13.44
CA LEU A 299 -3.48 -13.48 -14.46
C LEU A 299 -4.47 -12.47 -13.87
N LEU A 300 -5.18 -12.86 -12.81
CA LEU A 300 -6.12 -11.98 -12.10
C LEU A 300 -5.44 -10.78 -11.44
N SER A 301 -4.17 -10.91 -11.02
CA SER A 301 -3.40 -9.79 -10.47
C SER A 301 -3.06 -8.74 -11.53
N PHE A 302 -2.88 -9.13 -12.79
CA PHE A 302 -2.61 -8.22 -13.90
C PHE A 302 -3.87 -7.63 -14.55
N LEU A 303 -5.03 -8.27 -14.35
CA LEU A 303 -6.29 -7.84 -14.96
C LEU A 303 -6.59 -6.35 -14.77
N PRO A 304 -6.43 -5.74 -13.58
CA PRO A 304 -6.71 -4.31 -13.42
C PRO A 304 -5.83 -3.42 -14.30
N TYR A 305 -4.54 -3.73 -14.41
CA TYR A 305 -3.61 -3.02 -15.30
C TYR A 305 -3.97 -3.20 -16.77
N LEU A 306 -4.35 -4.40 -17.20
CA LEU A 306 -4.75 -4.65 -18.60
C LEU A 306 -5.99 -3.83 -18.96
N LEU A 307 -6.99 -3.78 -18.07
CA LEU A 307 -8.18 -2.93 -18.24
C LEU A 307 -7.80 -1.44 -18.31
N TRP A 308 -6.83 -1.01 -17.49
CA TRP A 308 -6.36 0.37 -17.49
C TRP A 308 -5.66 0.72 -18.81
N SER A 309 -4.74 -0.14 -19.24
CA SER A 309 -4.03 0.04 -20.51
C SER A 309 -4.99 0.08 -21.69
N HIS A 310 -6.01 -0.78 -21.69
CA HIS A 310 -7.07 -0.72 -22.70
C HIS A 310 -7.87 0.59 -22.64
N HIS A 311 -8.23 1.07 -21.44
CA HIS A 311 -8.89 2.37 -21.26
C HIS A 311 -8.06 3.51 -21.84
N VAL A 312 -6.77 3.54 -21.53
CA VAL A 312 -5.86 4.59 -22.00
C VAL A 312 -5.76 4.58 -23.52
N ASN A 313 -5.52 3.41 -24.12
CA ASN A 313 -5.35 3.28 -25.57
C ASN A 313 -6.64 3.59 -26.36
N SER A 314 -7.80 3.31 -25.78
CA SER A 314 -9.09 3.58 -26.42
C SER A 314 -9.54 5.05 -26.30
N ASN A 315 -9.09 5.76 -25.25
CA ASN A 315 -9.58 7.11 -24.94
C ASN A 315 -8.55 8.21 -25.18
N PHE A 316 -7.25 7.92 -25.28
CA PHE A 316 -6.20 8.92 -25.43
C PHE A 316 -5.29 8.59 -26.62
N THR A 317 -5.04 9.58 -27.48
CA THR A 317 -4.23 9.42 -28.70
C THR A 317 -2.72 9.53 -28.45
N GLN A 318 -2.30 10.27 -27.42
CA GLN A 318 -0.92 10.38 -26.97
C GLN A 318 -0.90 10.48 -25.44
N SER A 319 0.05 9.79 -24.80
CA SER A 319 0.28 9.95 -23.36
C SER A 319 1.77 10.07 -23.05
N LYS A 320 2.12 11.06 -22.21
CA LYS A 320 3.51 11.37 -21.83
C LYS A 320 4.26 10.22 -21.14
N HIS A 321 3.53 9.27 -20.57
CA HIS A 321 4.08 8.11 -19.87
C HIS A 321 3.52 6.80 -20.41
N ASP A 322 3.28 6.76 -21.71
CA ASP A 322 2.86 5.54 -22.39
C ASP A 322 3.91 4.42 -22.22
N VAL A 323 3.43 3.20 -22.04
CA VAL A 323 4.26 2.01 -21.81
C VAL A 323 4.30 1.20 -23.11
N SER A 324 4.97 1.75 -24.11
CA SER A 324 5.15 1.11 -25.42
C SER A 324 6.62 1.03 -25.83
N LEU A 325 6.98 -0.05 -26.53
CA LEU A 325 8.36 -0.28 -27.02
C LEU A 325 8.86 0.88 -27.87
N THR A 326 7.99 1.45 -28.70
CA THR A 326 8.27 2.62 -29.55
C THR A 326 8.57 3.86 -28.73
N SER A 327 7.81 4.13 -27.66
CA SER A 327 8.05 5.27 -26.77
C SER A 327 9.37 5.13 -26.02
N TYR A 328 9.68 3.93 -25.52
CA TYR A 328 10.99 3.69 -24.88
C TYR A 328 12.14 3.86 -25.87
N GLN A 329 12.02 3.32 -27.09
CA GLN A 329 13.03 3.51 -28.13
C GLN A 329 13.28 4.98 -28.44
N GLN A 330 12.22 5.80 -28.55
CA GLN A 330 12.35 7.24 -28.75
C GLN A 330 13.04 7.93 -27.56
N ILE A 331 12.64 7.63 -26.32
CA ILE A 331 13.25 8.20 -25.12
C ILE A 331 14.74 7.85 -25.02
N PHE A 332 15.12 6.61 -25.37
CA PHE A 332 16.52 6.18 -25.35
C PHE A 332 17.31 6.74 -26.54
N ALA A 333 16.68 6.96 -27.69
CA ALA A 333 17.31 7.58 -28.85
C ALA A 333 17.55 9.10 -28.67
N GLU A 334 16.67 9.78 -27.92
CA GLU A 334 16.83 11.21 -27.59
C GLU A 334 17.91 11.49 -26.54
N LYS A 335 18.33 10.49 -25.75
CA LYS A 335 19.33 10.67 -24.70
C LYS A 335 20.74 10.40 -25.22
N ASP A 336 21.52 11.47 -25.33
CA ASP A 336 22.94 11.40 -25.67
C ASP A 336 23.75 10.58 -24.64
N GLY A 337 24.80 9.90 -25.12
CA GLY A 337 25.68 9.08 -24.28
C GLY A 337 26.35 9.88 -23.16
N GLY A 338 26.64 11.16 -23.40
CA GLY A 338 27.19 12.07 -22.39
C GLY A 338 26.23 12.35 -21.23
N VAL A 339 24.94 12.53 -21.52
CA VAL A 339 23.91 12.73 -20.47
C VAL A 339 23.76 11.49 -19.61
N THR A 340 23.75 10.31 -20.23
CA THR A 340 23.64 9.03 -19.52
C THR A 340 24.84 8.81 -18.59
N GLN A 341 26.06 9.12 -19.06
CA GLN A 341 27.26 9.03 -18.25
C GLN A 341 27.22 10.03 -17.08
N ALA A 342 26.84 11.29 -17.33
CA ALA A 342 26.74 12.30 -16.29
C ALA A 342 25.72 11.93 -15.19
N ILE A 343 24.56 11.36 -15.56
CA ILE A 343 23.58 10.87 -14.59
C ILE A 343 24.15 9.69 -13.79
N THR A 344 24.85 8.78 -14.45
CA THR A 344 25.46 7.61 -13.81
C THR A 344 26.52 8.03 -12.80
N ASP A 345 27.42 8.94 -13.20
CA ASP A 345 28.49 9.44 -12.35
C ASP A 345 27.93 10.21 -11.15
N LEU A 346 26.94 11.08 -11.37
CA LEU A 346 26.27 11.80 -10.29
C LEU A 346 25.53 10.85 -9.34
N PHE A 347 24.86 9.82 -9.86
CA PHE A 347 24.19 8.82 -9.04
C PHE A 347 25.21 8.07 -8.18
N LEU A 348 26.28 7.55 -8.78
CA LEU A 348 27.35 6.83 -8.08
C LEU A 348 28.04 7.70 -7.03
N SER A 349 28.36 8.95 -7.37
CA SER A 349 28.97 9.88 -6.42
C SER A 349 28.03 10.20 -5.26
N THR A 350 26.72 10.32 -5.51
CA THR A 350 25.73 10.60 -4.48
C THR A 350 25.55 9.42 -3.53
N ILE A 351 25.42 8.19 -4.03
CA ILE A 351 25.21 7.00 -3.17
C ILE A 351 26.47 6.58 -2.41
N THR A 352 27.65 6.98 -2.85
CA THR A 352 28.92 6.70 -2.15
C THR A 352 29.34 7.83 -1.21
N ASP A 353 28.79 9.04 -1.35
CA ASP A 353 29.07 10.15 -0.45
C ASP A 353 28.32 9.98 0.89
N VAL A 354 29.12 9.78 1.95
CA VAL A 354 28.67 9.61 3.35
C VAL A 354 28.02 10.88 3.92
N ARG A 355 28.17 12.03 3.27
CA ARG A 355 27.51 13.28 3.67
C ARG A 355 26.05 13.32 3.24
N THR A 356 25.64 12.48 2.29
CA THR A 356 24.26 12.47 1.81
C THR A 356 23.34 11.79 2.84
N PRO A 357 22.16 12.37 3.16
CA PRO A 357 21.25 11.79 4.14
C PRO A 357 20.82 10.36 3.82
N SER A 358 20.65 10.01 2.53
CA SER A 358 20.31 8.67 2.07
C SER A 358 21.38 7.65 2.44
N THR A 359 22.66 7.96 2.21
CA THR A 359 23.79 7.08 2.51
C THR A 359 23.98 6.94 4.01
N GLN A 360 23.85 8.04 4.76
CA GLN A 360 23.84 8.01 6.23
C GLN A 360 22.76 7.10 6.78
N GLY A 361 21.55 7.15 6.22
CA GLY A 361 20.43 6.30 6.62
C GLY A 361 20.69 4.82 6.38
N ILE A 362 21.26 4.47 5.22
CA ILE A 362 21.64 3.08 4.90
C ILE A 362 22.72 2.58 5.86
N ILE A 363 23.77 3.39 6.11
CA ILE A 363 24.84 3.04 7.05
C ILE A 363 24.27 2.86 8.46
N LEU A 364 23.47 3.80 8.94
CA LEU A 364 22.86 3.74 10.27
C LEU A 364 21.99 2.49 10.42
N ALA A 365 21.16 2.17 9.43
CA ALA A 365 20.33 0.98 9.47
C ALA A 365 21.18 -0.31 9.57
N ASN A 366 22.24 -0.42 8.79
CA ASN A 366 23.15 -1.57 8.84
C ASN A 366 23.90 -1.64 10.18
N VAL A 367 24.38 -0.52 10.70
CA VAL A 367 25.05 -0.44 12.01
C VAL A 367 24.09 -0.87 13.14
N LEU A 368 22.84 -0.41 13.11
CA LEU A 368 21.83 -0.79 14.12
C LEU A 368 21.48 -2.29 14.03
N LEU A 369 21.30 -2.83 12.83
CA LEU A 369 20.99 -4.25 12.63
C LEU A 369 22.16 -5.14 13.06
N PHE A 370 23.38 -4.82 12.62
CA PHE A 370 24.58 -5.58 12.94
C PHE A 370 24.96 -5.45 14.42
N GLY A 371 24.91 -4.23 14.97
CA GLY A 371 25.12 -3.98 16.39
C GLY A 371 24.09 -4.73 17.25
N GLY A 372 22.81 -4.68 16.87
CA GLY A 372 21.76 -5.47 17.52
C GLY A 372 22.05 -6.98 17.50
N TYR A 373 22.49 -7.50 16.35
CA TYR A 373 22.93 -8.89 16.23
C TYR A 373 24.10 -9.24 17.18
N LEU A 374 25.14 -8.41 17.22
CA LEU A 374 26.30 -8.61 18.09
C LEU A 374 25.90 -8.63 19.57
N ILE A 375 25.04 -7.68 19.99
CA ILE A 375 24.53 -7.63 21.37
C ILE A 375 23.75 -8.90 21.70
N ILE A 376 22.86 -9.36 20.81
CA ILE A 376 22.10 -10.61 21.03
C ILE A 376 23.03 -11.81 21.17
N ARG A 377 24.04 -11.91 20.29
CA ARG A 377 24.93 -13.07 20.23
C ARG A 377 25.93 -13.11 21.36
N PHE A 378 26.60 -11.99 21.66
CA PHE A 378 27.74 -11.95 22.57
C PHE A 378 27.39 -11.47 23.98
N VAL A 379 26.48 -10.50 24.11
CA VAL A 379 26.10 -9.95 25.43
C VAL A 379 24.98 -10.79 26.05
N LEU A 380 23.88 -11.00 25.31
CA LEU A 380 22.72 -11.75 25.80
C LEU A 380 22.90 -13.27 25.70
N LYS A 381 23.97 -13.74 25.04
CA LYS A 381 24.31 -15.17 24.82
C LYS A 381 23.14 -16.02 24.31
N ARG A 382 22.18 -15.40 23.61
CA ARG A 382 21.02 -16.12 23.06
C ARG A 382 21.43 -16.76 21.74
N LYS A 383 21.32 -18.10 21.67
CA LYS A 383 21.46 -18.82 20.40
C LYS A 383 20.23 -18.50 19.54
N ASN A 384 20.44 -17.79 18.44
CA ASN A 384 19.39 -17.45 17.50
C ASN A 384 19.28 -18.60 16.49
N GLN A 385 18.12 -19.27 16.39
CA GLN A 385 17.86 -20.34 15.40
C GLN A 385 17.57 -19.80 13.99
N LEU A 386 17.79 -18.51 13.76
CA LEU A 386 17.45 -17.83 12.49
C LEU A 386 18.61 -17.77 11.49
N LEU A 387 19.72 -18.45 11.79
CA LEU A 387 20.79 -18.79 10.85
C LEU A 387 21.18 -20.26 11.06
#